data_AF-A0A7V3FD66-F1
#
_entry.id   AF-A0A7V3FD66-F1
#
_cell.length_a   1.000
_cell.length_b   1.000
_cell.length_c   1.000
_cell.angle_alpha   90.00
_cell.angle_beta   90.00
_cell.angle_gamma   90.00
#
_symmetry.space_group_name_H-M   'P 1'
#
loop_
_entity.id
_entity.type
_entity.pdbx_description
1 polymer ?
#
loop_
_entity_poly.entity_id
_entity_poly.type
_entity_poly.pdbx_seq_one_letter_code
_entity_poly.pdbx_strand_id
1 'polypeptide(L)' 'MDCWHCRRTAVGACRFCGRGVCEDHVETLPYVLELFRGKEVTRALVVEDALYCGACTPRPDPLDLPELDADP' A
#
# COMPACT_ATOMS: atom_id res chain seq x y z
N MET A 1 8.17 12.99 10.64
CA MET A 1 8.59 12.11 9.53
C MET A 1 8.76 13.00 8.31
N ASP A 2 9.76 12.73 7.46
CA ASP A 2 10.09 13.56 6.30
C ASP A 2 9.68 12.90 4.99
N CYS A 3 9.41 13.72 3.98
CA CYS A 3 9.05 13.30 2.65
C CYS A 3 10.17 12.48 2.00
N TRP A 4 9.80 11.35 1.40
CA TRP A 4 10.69 10.48 0.65
C TRP A 4 11.33 11.13 -0.58
N HIS A 5 10.70 12.15 -1.15
CA HIS A 5 11.20 12.79 -2.37
C HIS A 5 12.10 14.00 -2.08
N CYS A 6 11.69 14.85 -1.13
CA CYS A 6 12.32 16.17 -0.95
C CYS A 6 12.74 16.51 0.49
N ARG A 7 12.61 15.57 1.44
CA ARG A 7 12.96 15.76 2.86
C ARG A 7 12.19 16.86 3.62
N ARG A 8 11.20 17.53 3.03
CA ARG A 8 10.28 18.41 3.76
C ARG A 8 9.35 17.61 4.68
N THR A 9 8.71 18.27 5.65
CA THR A 9 7.76 17.64 6.56
C THR A 9 6.68 16.87 5.80
N ALA A 10 6.48 15.59 6.16
CA ALA A 10 5.43 14.77 5.59
C ALA A 10 4.07 15.15 6.18
N VAL A 11 3.03 15.08 5.35
CA VAL A 11 1.62 15.24 5.77
C VAL A 11 0.98 13.90 6.14
N GLY A 12 1.58 12.79 5.68
CA GLY A 12 1.13 11.45 5.98
C GLY A 12 2.15 10.39 5.58
N ALA A 13 1.81 9.13 5.84
CA ALA A 13 2.60 7.96 5.46
C ALA A 13 1.88 7.19 4.34
N CYS A 14 2.66 6.71 3.37
CA CYS A 14 2.18 5.84 2.30
C CYS A 14 1.52 4.59 2.87
N ARG A 15 0.28 4.30 2.47
CA ARG A 15 -0.49 3.15 2.96
C ARG A 15 0.18 1.80 2.64
N PHE A 16 0.99 1.75 1.59
CA PHE A 16 1.55 0.53 1.02
C PHE A 16 2.95 0.20 1.55
N CYS A 17 3.79 1.22 1.80
CA CYS A 17 5.19 1.00 2.19
C CYS A 17 5.65 1.84 3.40
N GLY A 18 4.78 2.66 3.99
CA GLY A 18 5.06 3.43 5.21
C GLY A 18 5.94 4.67 5.07
N ARG A 19 6.46 4.98 3.86
CA ARG A 19 7.27 6.19 3.62
C ARG A 19 6.46 7.47 3.86
N GLY A 20 7.09 8.49 4.44
CA GLY A 20 6.48 9.82 4.57
C GLY A 20 6.38 10.54 3.23
N VAL A 21 5.31 11.30 3.01
CA VAL A 21 5.10 12.09 1.80
C VAL A 21 4.51 13.47 2.14
N CYS A 22 4.98 14.53 1.46
CA CYS A 22 4.47 15.90 1.64
C CYS A 22 3.34 16.19 0.64
N GLU A 23 2.63 17.30 0.82
CA GLU A 23 1.50 17.71 -0.04
C GLU A 23 1.84 17.80 -1.54
N ASP A 24 3.06 18.19 -1.90
CA ASP A 24 3.45 18.30 -3.31
C ASP A 24 3.76 16.97 -4.01
N HIS A 25 4.02 15.90 -3.24
CA HIS A 25 4.42 14.60 -3.79
C HIS A 25 3.47 13.47 -3.41
N VAL A 26 2.37 13.78 -2.71
CA VAL A 26 1.37 12.78 -2.39
C VAL A 26 0.58 12.47 -3.65
N GLU A 27 0.48 11.18 -3.92
CA GLU A 27 -0.44 10.62 -4.90
C GLU A 27 -1.47 9.76 -4.16
N THR A 28 -2.41 9.21 -4.92
CA THR A 28 -3.45 8.33 -4.38
C THR A 28 -3.49 7.03 -5.16
N LEU A 29 -3.73 5.92 -4.46
CA LEU A 29 -3.94 4.61 -5.08
C LEU A 29 -5.04 3.85 -4.32
N PRO A 30 -5.91 3.08 -5.00
CA PRO A 30 -6.94 2.30 -4.34
C PRO A 30 -6.35 1.28 -3.37
N TYR A 31 -6.95 1.19 -2.19
CA TYR A 31 -6.58 0.25 -1.15
C TYR A 31 -7.79 -0.57 -0.72
N VAL A 32 -7.72 -1.90 -0.92
CA VAL A 32 -8.73 -2.85 -0.44
C VAL A 32 -8.59 -2.97 1.08
N LEU A 33 -9.60 -2.47 1.79
CA LEU A 33 -9.65 -2.51 3.25
C LEU A 33 -10.09 -3.89 3.76
N GLU A 34 -11.11 -4.47 3.11
CA GLU A 34 -11.74 -5.71 3.55
C GLU A 34 -12.36 -6.46 2.37
N LEU A 35 -12.38 -7.80 2.45
CA LEU A 35 -13.01 -8.67 1.47
C LEU A 35 -14.18 -9.44 2.08
N PHE A 36 -15.34 -9.35 1.44
CA PHE A 36 -16.55 -10.04 1.83
C PHE A 36 -16.82 -11.19 0.86
N ARG A 37 -16.59 -12.42 1.30
CA ARG A 37 -16.89 -13.61 0.50
C ARG A 37 -18.40 -13.79 0.37
N GLY A 38 -18.93 -13.66 -0.84
CA GLY A 38 -20.31 -13.97 -1.18
C GLY A 38 -20.46 -15.39 -1.73
N LYS A 39 -21.72 -15.83 -1.94
CA LYS A 39 -22.01 -17.12 -2.59
C LYS A 39 -21.69 -17.10 -4.09
N GLU A 40 -21.94 -15.97 -4.75
CA GLU A 40 -21.78 -15.80 -6.20
C GLU A 40 -20.58 -14.93 -6.55
N VAL A 41 -20.38 -13.84 -5.80
CA VAL A 41 -19.31 -12.87 -6.05
C VAL A 41 -18.67 -12.41 -4.74
N THR A 42 -17.35 -12.30 -4.74
CA THR A 42 -16.59 -11.63 -3.67
C THR A 42 -16.73 -10.13 -3.83
N ARG A 43 -17.05 -9.42 -2.75
CA ARG A 43 -17.16 -7.97 -2.72
C ARG A 43 -15.99 -7.39 -1.93
N ALA A 44 -15.55 -6.18 -2.27
CA ALA A 44 -14.48 -5.50 -1.57
C ALA A 44 -14.98 -4.15 -1.04
N LEU A 45 -14.53 -3.78 0.17
CA LEU A 45 -14.59 -2.40 0.64
C LEU A 45 -13.27 -1.74 0.30
N VAL A 46 -13.33 -0.65 -0.46
CA VAL A 46 -12.16 0.01 -1.06
C VAL A 46 -12.11 1.47 -0.60
N VAL A 47 -10.90 1.92 -0.25
CA VAL A 47 -10.56 3.34 -0.15
C VAL A 47 -9.91 3.74 -1.46
N GLU A 48 -10.60 4.52 -2.29
CA GLU A 48 -10.15 4.87 -3.64
C GLU A 48 -8.89 5.75 -3.64
N ASP A 49 -8.73 6.56 -2.60
CA ASP A 49 -7.76 7.65 -2.52
C ASP A 49 -6.74 7.48 -1.38
N ALA A 50 -6.30 6.25 -1.11
CA ALA A 50 -5.32 6.02 -0.06
C ALA A 50 -3.96 6.67 -0.40
N LEU A 51 -3.33 7.30 0.60
CA LEU A 51 -2.01 7.94 0.50
C LEU A 51 -0.98 7.03 -0.16
N TYR A 52 -0.47 7.46 -1.30
CA TYR A 52 0.52 6.75 -2.11
C TYR A 52 1.74 7.65 -2.33
N CYS A 53 2.94 7.06 -2.22
CA CYS A 53 4.18 7.84 -2.34
C CYS A 53 4.67 8.04 -3.79
N GLY A 54 3.97 7.54 -4.81
CA GLY A 54 4.42 7.63 -6.21
C GLY A 54 5.64 6.77 -6.57
N ALA A 55 6.38 6.24 -5.58
CA ALA A 55 7.66 5.57 -5.78
C ALA A 55 7.67 4.07 -5.45
N CYS A 56 6.75 3.58 -4.63
CA CYS A 56 6.69 2.15 -4.33
C CYS A 56 5.79 1.44 -5.34
N THR A 57 6.21 0.27 -5.82
CA THR A 57 5.40 -0.56 -6.70
C THR A 57 4.97 -1.82 -5.94
N PRO A 58 3.76 -1.85 -5.33
CA PRO A 58 3.19 -3.09 -4.83
C PRO A 58 3.25 -4.15 -5.92
N ARG A 59 3.77 -5.34 -5.60
CA ARG A 59 3.86 -6.43 -6.58
C ARG A 59 2.44 -6.85 -6.99
N PRO A 60 2.20 -7.14 -8.28
CA PRO A 60 0.91 -7.64 -8.73
C PRO A 60 0.65 -9.05 -8.21
N ASP A 61 1.71 -9.86 -8.11
CA ASP A 61 1.65 -11.26 -7.69
C ASP A 61 2.37 -11.47 -6.35
N PRO A 62 1.86 -12.39 -5.50
CA PRO A 62 2.58 -12.87 -4.32
C PRO A 62 3.95 -13.45 -4.68
N LEU A 63 4.85 -13.47 -3.70
CA LEU A 63 6.15 -14.12 -3.82
C LEU A 63 6.14 -15.43 -3.03
N ASP A 64 6.62 -16.51 -3.65
CA ASP A 64 6.93 -17.75 -2.94
C ASP A 64 8.13 -17.50 -2.02
N LEU A 65 8.06 -18.00 -0.79
CA LEU A 65 9.12 -17.86 0.23
C LEU A 65 9.54 -19.25 0.74
N PRO A 66 10.14 -20.10 -0.11
CA PRO A 66 10.44 -21.49 0.23
C PRO A 66 11.40 -21.64 1.42
N GLU A 67 12.22 -20.62 1.69
CA GLU A 67 13.10 -20.59 2.87
C GLU A 67 12.32 -20.55 4.20
N LEU A 68 11.04 -20.18 4.17
CA LEU A 68 10.15 -20.17 5.34
C LEU A 68 9.30 -21.43 5.46
N ASP A 69 9.23 -22.24 4.40
CA ASP A 69 8.46 -23.50 4.36
C ASP A 69 9.29 -24.72 4.77
N ALA A 70 10.61 -24.56 4.88
CA ALA A 70 11.48 -25.57 5.46
C ALA A 70 11.27 -25.62 6.98
N ASP A 71 10.65 -26.70 7.47
CA ASP A 71 10.54 -27.02 8.89
C ASP A 71 11.94 -27.01 9.55
N PRO A 72 12.15 -26.33 10.69
CA PRO A 72 13.45 -26.27 11.36
C PRO A 72 14.00 -27.65 11.80
#